data_AF-A0A946UDJ8-F1
#
_entry.id   AF-A0A946UDJ8-F1
#
_cell.length_a   1.000
_cell.length_b   1.000
_cell.length_c   1.000
_cell.angle_alpha   90.00
_cell.angle_beta   90.00
_cell.angle_gamma   90.00
#
_symmetry.space_group_name_H-M   'P 1'
#
loop_
_entity.id
_entity.type
_entity.pdbx_description
1 polymer ?
#
loop_
_entity_poly.entity_id
_entity_poly.type
_entity_poly.pdbx_seq_one_letter_code
_entity_poly.pdbx_strand_id
1 'polypeptide(L)' 'MDDDFTIETTSPVELAKHIHEQLAAGVSRDSLERDLATRGFSAEVVATYINMVDKAASGRPVTQRRQKPWWQFWR' A
#
# COMPACT_ATOMS: atom_id res chain seq x y z
N MET A 1 -0.43 -11.77 33.35
CA MET A 1 0.24 -12.36 32.18
C MET A 1 -0.39 -11.69 31.00
N ASP A 2 0.24 -10.62 30.52
CA ASP A 2 -0.14 -9.92 29.29
C ASP A 2 0.37 -10.77 28.12
N ASP A 3 -0.56 -11.18 27.25
CA ASP A 3 -0.33 -12.15 26.19
C ASP A 3 0.43 -11.48 25.04
N ASP A 4 1.75 -11.66 25.10
CA ASP A 4 2.77 -11.24 24.14
C ASP A 4 2.71 -12.15 22.90
N PHE A 5 1.92 -11.74 21.90
CA PHE A 5 2.07 -12.24 20.53
C PHE A 5 2.84 -11.18 19.72
N THR A 6 4.16 -11.07 19.94
CA THR A 6 5.08 -10.16 19.22
C THR A 6 5.34 -10.64 17.79
N ILE A 7 4.36 -10.47 16.93
CA ILE A 7 4.59 -10.29 15.50
C ILE A 7 4.44 -8.80 15.25
N GLU A 8 5.55 -8.06 15.37
CA GLU A 8 5.76 -6.69 14.85
C GLU A 8 5.67 -6.69 13.31
N THR A 9 4.60 -7.29 12.80
CA THR A 9 4.20 -7.28 11.40
C THR A 9 3.94 -5.83 11.10
N THR A 10 4.73 -5.25 10.21
CA THR A 10 4.26 -4.09 9.46
C THR A 10 2.98 -4.57 8.79
N SER A 11 1.85 -4.32 9.44
CA SER A 11 0.57 -4.81 9.01
C SER A 11 0.36 -4.28 7.58
N PRO A 12 -0.27 -5.03 6.69
CA PRO A 12 -0.52 -4.57 5.32
C PRO A 12 -1.22 -3.19 5.28
N VAL A 13 -1.96 -2.86 6.34
CA VAL A 13 -2.54 -1.54 6.60
C VAL A 13 -1.48 -0.48 6.93
N GLU A 14 -0.52 -0.78 7.81
CA GLU A 14 0.60 0.12 8.15
C GLU A 14 1.51 0.37 6.94
N LEU A 15 1.73 -0.65 6.10
CA LEU A 15 2.45 -0.50 4.84
C LEU A 15 1.71 0.47 3.89
N ALA A 16 0.40 0.29 3.71
CA ALA A 16 -0.40 1.16 2.88
C ALA A 16 -0.45 2.60 3.41
N LYS A 17 -0.53 2.77 4.73
CA LYS A 17 -0.49 4.08 5.39
C LYS A 17 0.85 4.77 5.18
N HIS A 18 1.97 4.08 5.41
CA HIS A 18 3.31 4.61 5.14
C HIS A 18 3.45 5.04 3.68
N ILE A 19 3.04 4.19 2.73
CA ILE A 19 3.08 4.53 1.30
C ILE A 19 2.23 5.78 1.00
N HIS A 20 1.05 5.90 1.58
CA HIS A 20 0.18 7.06 1.42
C HIS A 20 0.82 8.34 1.97
N GLU A 21 1.38 8.30 3.17
CA GLU A 21 2.05 9.44 3.80
C GLU A 21 3.27 9.90 2.97
N GLN A 22 4.07 8.95 2.47
CA GLN A 22 5.23 9.24 1.63
C GLN A 22 4.82 9.86 0.28
N LEU A 23 3.79 9.31 -0.39
CA LEU A 23 3.26 9.89 -1.62
C LEU A 23 2.65 11.29 -1.39
N ALA A 24 1.94 11.50 -0.28
CA ALA A 24 1.39 12.80 0.09
C ALA A 24 2.49 13.83 0.41
N ALA A 25 3.62 13.39 0.96
CA ALA A 25 4.82 14.20 1.18
C ALA A 25 5.61 14.51 -0.11
N GLY A 26 5.17 13.99 -1.27
CA GLY A 26 5.84 14.20 -2.56
C GLY A 26 7.04 13.28 -2.80
N VAL A 27 7.20 12.22 -2.00
CA VAL A 27 8.26 11.23 -2.23
C VAL A 27 7.99 10.49 -3.53
N SER A 28 9.03 10.40 -4.34
CA SER A 28 8.96 9.70 -5.62
C SER A 28 8.82 8.20 -5.40
N ARG A 29 8.07 7.55 -6.30
CA ARG A 29 7.87 6.11 -6.31
C ARG A 29 9.19 5.31 -6.19
N ASP A 30 10.22 5.70 -6.93
CA ASP A 30 11.53 5.05 -6.91
C ASP A 30 12.19 5.07 -5.52
N SER A 31 12.06 6.18 -4.79
CA SER A 31 12.55 6.29 -3.40
C SER A 31 11.75 5.39 -2.45
N LEU A 32 10.44 5.32 -2.62
CA LEU A 32 9.55 4.42 -1.88
C LEU A 32 9.87 2.95 -2.15
N GLU A 33 10.12 2.59 -3.41
CA GLU A 33 10.51 1.24 -3.81
C GLU A 33 11.85 0.82 -3.19
N ARG A 34 12.82 1.74 -3.08
CA ARG A 34 14.09 1.47 -2.36
C ARG A 34 13.93 1.35 -0.85
N ASP A 35 13.13 2.22 -0.22
CA ASP A 35 12.85 2.15 1.22
C ASP A 35 12.21 0.80 1.58
N LEU A 36 11.21 0.39 0.80
CA LEU A 36 10.48 -0.86 1.02
C LEU A 36 11.30 -2.10 0.64
N ALA A 37 12.16 -2.03 -0.40
CA ALA A 37 13.11 -3.10 -0.70
C ALA A 37 14.11 -3.31 0.45
N THR A 38 14.57 -2.23 1.08
CA THR A 38 15.49 -2.29 2.25
C THR A 38 14.82 -2.97 3.45
N ARG A 39 13.50 -2.82 3.59
CA ARG A 39 12.66 -3.50 4.60
C ARG A 39 12.33 -4.96 4.24
N GLY A 40 12.82 -5.47 3.11
CA GLY A 40 12.63 -6.85 2.66
C GLY A 40 11.33 -7.10 1.89
N PHE A 41 10.61 -6.06 1.47
CA PHE A 41 9.43 -6.23 0.62
C PHE A 41 9.82 -6.48 -0.83
N SER A 42 9.15 -7.44 -1.47
CA SER A 42 9.31 -7.69 -2.90
C SER A 42 8.80 -6.51 -3.73
N ALA A 43 9.52 -6.18 -4.81
CA ALA A 43 9.14 -5.10 -5.72
C ALA A 43 7.70 -5.24 -6.27
N GLU A 44 7.23 -6.47 -6.48
CA GLU A 44 5.86 -6.74 -6.93
C GLU A 44 4.80 -6.34 -5.89
N VAL A 45 5.06 -6.63 -4.61
CA VAL A 45 4.19 -6.23 -3.50
C VAL A 45 4.15 -4.72 -3.41
N VAL A 46 5.33 -4.08 -3.37
CA VAL A 46 5.43 -2.61 -3.29
C VAL A 46 4.69 -1.93 -4.46
N ALA A 47 4.92 -2.40 -5.69
CA ALA A 47 4.27 -1.86 -6.87
C ALA A 47 2.74 -1.98 -6.80
N THR A 48 2.25 -3.10 -6.25
CA THR A 48 0.82 -3.34 -6.04
C THR A 48 0.24 -2.35 -5.04
N TYR A 49 0.88 -2.17 -3.88
CA TYR A 49 0.41 -1.24 -2.84
C TYR A 49 0.48 0.23 -3.29
N ILE A 50 1.56 0.65 -3.95
CA ILE A 50 1.66 2.01 -4.51
C ILE A 50 0.54 2.27 -5.50
N ASN A 51 0.23 1.30 -6.37
CA ASN A 51 -0.87 1.43 -7.33
C ASN A 51 -2.25 1.46 -6.65
N MET A 52 -2.43 0.71 -5.55
CA MET A 52 -3.65 0.75 -4.73
C MET A 52 -3.84 2.11 -4.06
N VAL A 53 -2.79 2.65 -3.44
CA VAL A 53 -2.79 3.94 -2.75
C VAL A 53 -2.97 5.10 -3.73
N ASP A 54 -2.26 5.07 -4.86
CA ASP A 54 -2.40 6.07 -5.93
C ASP A 54 -3.83 6.09 -6.49
N LYS A 55 -4.43 4.92 -6.74
CA LYS A 55 -5.84 4.81 -7.16
C LYS A 55 -6.82 5.33 -6.11
N ALA A 56 -6.56 5.06 -4.83
CA ALA A 56 -7.40 5.56 -3.73
C ALA A 56 -7.30 7.08 -3.61
N ALA A 57 -6.11 7.65 -3.75
CA ALA A 57 -5.87 9.09 -3.68
C ALA A 57 -6.37 9.86 -4.92
N SER A 58 -6.30 9.23 -6.11
CA SER A 58 -6.62 9.90 -7.36
C SER A 58 -8.13 10.11 -7.58
N GLY A 59 -9.00 9.33 -6.93
CA GLY A 59 -10.46 9.41 -7.11
C GLY A 59 -10.94 9.21 -8.57
N ARG A 60 -10.02 8.85 -9.47
CA ARG A 60 -10.26 8.73 -10.91
C ARG A 60 -10.85 7.36 -11.20
N PRO A 61 -12.07 7.28 -11.77
CA PRO A 61 -12.64 6.01 -12.19
C PRO A 61 -11.75 5.43 -13.29
N VAL A 62 -11.11 4.30 -13.00
CA VAL A 62 -10.50 3.44 -14.02
C VAL A 62 -11.57 3.21 -15.08
N THR A 63 -11.31 3.61 -16.33
CA THR A 63 -12.18 3.35 -17.47
C THR A 63 -12.55 1.87 -17.46
N GLN A 64 -13.80 1.63 -17.12
CA GLN A 64 -14.32 0.38 -16.59
C GLN A 64 -14.55 -0.61 -17.73
N ARG A 65 -13.52 -1.39 -18.11
CA ARG A 65 -13.78 -2.70 -18.72
C ARG A 65 -14.07 -3.69 -17.60
N ARG A 66 -15.30 -3.61 -17.07
CA ARG A 66 -15.95 -4.55 -16.13
C ARG A 66 -14.99 -5.38 -15.27
N GLN A 67 -14.28 -4.75 -14.35
CA GLN A 67 -13.80 -5.45 -13.16
C GLN A 67 -14.45 -4.75 -11.98
N LYS A 68 -15.20 -5.54 -11.20
CA LYS A 68 -15.99 -5.05 -10.06
C LYS A 68 -15.13 -4.10 -9.21
N PRO A 69 -15.68 -2.98 -8.72
CA PRO A 69 -14.96 -2.14 -7.78
C PRO A 69 -14.64 -2.98 -6.55
N TRP A 70 -13.35 -3.22 -6.33
CA TRP A 70 -12.82 -4.13 -5.30
C TRP A 70 -13.09 -3.65 -3.87
N TRP A 71 -13.66 -2.45 -3.72
CA TRP A 71 -14.17 -1.90 -2.47
C TRP A 71 -15.37 -2.72 -1.94
N GLN A 72 -15.93 -3.64 -2.75
CA GLN A 72 -16.86 -4.67 -2.29
C GLN A 72 -16.20 -5.88 -1.61
N PHE A 73 -14.86 -6.03 -1.66
CA PHE A 73 -14.12 -7.09 -0.95
C PHE A 73 -13.61 -6.65 0.43
N TRP A 74 -13.80 -5.38 0.81
CA TRP A 74 -13.45 -4.84 2.13
C TRP A 74 -14.69 -4.71 3.02
N ARG A 75 -15.58 -5.71 2.95
CA ARG A 75 -16.68 -5.94 3.86
C ARG A 75 -16.76 -7.42 4.18
#